data_AF-A0A398CRK1-F1
#
_entry.id   AF-A0A398CRK1-F1
#
_cell.length_a   1.000
_cell.length_b   1.000
_cell.length_c   1.000
_cell.angle_alpha   90.00
_cell.angle_beta   90.00
_cell.angle_gamma   90.00
#
_symmetry.space_group_name_H-M   'P 1'
#
loop_
_entity.id
_entity.type
_entity.pdbx_description
1 polymer ?
#
loop_
_entity_poly.entity_id
_entity_poly.type
_entity_poly.pdbx_seq_one_letter_code
_entity_poly.pdbx_strand_id
1 'polypeptide(L)' 'MREWEPESWRREWTATRGPLAVFIHTPLCGTCKLARKMLDVVREVLPEAPLVAANLNAMPSLLSYFGLKAFRACL' A
#
# COMPACT_ATOMS: atom_id res chain seq x y z
N MET A 1 -7.70 -1.09 -6.94
CA MET A 1 -7.22 -0.64 -5.62
C MET A 1 -6.94 0.85 -5.72
N ARG A 2 -7.42 1.67 -4.78
CA ARG A 2 -7.19 3.12 -4.80
C ARG A 2 -5.76 3.42 -4.33
N GLU A 3 -5.09 4.33 -5.01
CA GLU A 3 -3.75 4.80 -4.64
C GLU A 3 -3.86 5.92 -3.58
N TRP A 4 -2.95 5.92 -2.61
CA TRP A 4 -2.81 7.01 -1.66
C TRP A 4 -2.13 8.22 -2.29
N GLU A 5 -2.62 9.39 -1.90
CA GLU A 5 -2.03 10.66 -2.30
C GLU A 5 -0.92 11.09 -1.32
N PRO A 6 0.25 11.55 -1.81
CA PRO A 6 1.38 11.89 -0.95
C PRO A 6 1.08 12.94 0.13
N GLU A 7 0.17 13.85 -0.15
CA GLU A 7 -0.18 14.97 0.73
C GLU A 7 -1.12 14.57 1.88
N SER A 8 -1.88 13.47 1.72
CA SER A 8 -3.03 13.17 2.61
C SER A 8 -3.00 11.79 3.26
N TRP A 9 -2.14 10.86 2.81
CA TRP A 9 -2.10 9.48 3.30
C TRP A 9 -1.97 9.38 4.82
N ARG A 10 -1.18 10.28 5.45
CA ARG A 10 -0.96 10.27 6.90
C ARG A 10 -2.25 10.56 7.66
N ARG A 11 -3.00 11.56 7.20
CA ARG A 11 -4.27 11.93 7.81
C ARG A 11 -5.25 10.77 7.71
N GLU A 12 -5.32 10.16 6.54
CA GLU A 12 -6.17 9.00 6.32
C GLU A 12 -5.80 7.84 7.25
N TRP A 13 -4.53 7.43 7.27
CA TRP A 13 -4.02 6.38 8.17
C TRP A 13 -4.38 6.61 9.64
N THR A 14 -4.19 7.84 10.13
CA THR A 14 -4.52 8.19 11.53
C THR A 14 -6.01 8.30 11.82
N ALA A 15 -6.82 8.58 10.80
CA ALA A 15 -8.27 8.72 10.94
C ALA A 15 -9.01 7.38 10.83
N THR A 16 -8.39 6.37 10.20
CA THR A 16 -9.00 5.04 10.04
C THR A 16 -9.19 4.37 11.40
N ARG A 17 -10.44 4.09 11.74
CA ARG A 17 -10.81 3.30 12.91
C ARG A 17 -11.13 1.88 12.47
N GLY A 18 -10.15 0.98 12.58
CA GLY A 18 -10.30 -0.43 12.21
C GLY A 18 -9.14 -0.97 11.38
N PRO A 19 -9.19 -2.25 10.98
CA PRO A 19 -8.16 -2.85 10.14
C PRO A 19 -8.15 -2.19 8.75
N LEU A 20 -6.97 -1.80 8.28
CA LEU A 20 -6.72 -1.29 6.94
C LEU A 20 -5.48 -1.98 6.37
N ALA A 21 -5.63 -2.62 5.21
CA ALA A 21 -4.50 -3.18 4.49
C ALA A 21 -3.89 -2.13 3.55
N VAL A 22 -2.57 -1.98 3.60
CA VAL A 22 -1.82 -1.04 2.76
C VAL A 22 -0.81 -1.81 1.95
N PHE A 23 -0.98 -1.82 0.63
CA PHE A 23 -0.03 -2.41 -0.31
C PHE A 23 1.01 -1.37 -0.72
N ILE A 24 2.19 -1.43 -0.10
CA ILE A 24 3.31 -0.55 -0.44
C ILE A 24 4.08 -1.15 -1.61
N HIS A 25 4.27 -0.37 -2.68
CA HIS A 25 4.85 -0.87 -3.92
C HIS A 25 5.78 0.13 -4.60
N THR A 26 6.54 -0.36 -5.59
CA THR A 26 7.26 0.47 -6.54
C THR A 26 6.83 0.11 -7.97
N PRO A 27 6.49 1.08 -8.85
CA PRO A 27 5.94 0.81 -10.18
C PRO A 27 6.82 -0.04 -11.10
N LEU A 28 8.15 0.00 -10.91
CA LEU A 28 9.13 -0.73 -11.71
C LEU A 28 9.59 -2.05 -11.07
N CYS A 29 8.89 -2.54 -10.05
CA CYS A 29 9.16 -3.84 -9.42
C CYS A 29 8.27 -4.93 -10.01
N GLY A 30 8.87 -5.91 -10.69
CA GLY A 30 8.17 -7.06 -11.28
C GLY A 30 7.37 -7.87 -10.25
N THR A 31 7.92 -8.05 -9.04
CA THR A 31 7.24 -8.76 -7.95
C THR A 31 6.02 -7.99 -7.44
N CYS A 32 6.12 -6.67 -7.28
CA CYS A 32 4.97 -5.84 -6.91
C CYS A 32 3.85 -5.92 -7.96
N LYS A 33 4.19 -5.96 -9.24
CA LYS A 33 3.21 -6.12 -10.32
C LYS A 33 2.46 -7.45 -10.23
N LEU A 34 3.15 -8.54 -9.86
CA LEU A 34 2.52 -9.83 -9.62
C LEU A 34 1.63 -9.79 -8.37
N ALA A 35 2.13 -9.28 -7.25
CA ALA A 35 1.39 -9.15 -6.00
C ALA A 35 0.11 -8.31 -6.18
N ARG A 36 0.17 -7.23 -6.97
CA ARG A 36 -1.00 -6.41 -7.32
C ARG A 36 -2.11 -7.24 -7.97
N LYS A 37 -1.78 -8.12 -8.92
CA LYS A 37 -2.75 -9.02 -9.55
C LYS A 37 -3.36 -10.01 -8.55
N MET A 38 -2.55 -10.54 -7.64
CA MET A 38 -3.05 -11.43 -6.58
C MET A 38 -4.01 -10.68 -5.64
N LEU A 39 -3.69 -9.45 -5.29
CA LEU A 39 -4.55 -8.60 -4.46
C LEU A 39 -5.83 -8.18 -5.17
N ASP A 40 -5.82 -8.02 -6.48
CA ASP A 40 -7.04 -7.78 -7.24
C ASP A 40 -8.00 -8.99 -7.15
N VAL A 41 -7.48 -10.23 -7.15
CA VAL A 41 -8.31 -11.44 -6.85
C VAL A 41 -8.86 -11.40 -5.43
N VAL A 42 -8.05 -11.04 -4.44
CA VAL A 42 -8.50 -10.93 -3.03
C VAL A 42 -9.66 -9.94 -2.88
N ARG A 43 -9.66 -8.85 -3.65
CA ARG A 43 -10.74 -7.84 -3.61
C ARG A 43 -12.07 -8.37 -4.15
N GLU A 44 -12.04 -9.33 -5.07
CA GLU A 44 -13.26 -9.99 -5.55
C GLU A 44 -13.81 -10.98 -4.50
N VAL A 45 -12.92 -11.63 -3.74
CA VAL A 45 -13.30 -12.60 -2.69
C VAL A 45 -13.74 -11.89 -1.40
N LEU A 46 -13.12 -10.76 -1.06
CA LEU A 46 -13.36 -9.98 0.16
C LEU A 46 -13.61 -8.50 -0.19
N PRO A 47 -14.76 -8.15 -0.77
CA PRO A 47 -15.03 -6.80 -1.28
C PRO A 47 -15.10 -5.73 -0.18
N GLU A 48 -15.48 -6.13 1.03
CA GLU A 48 -15.61 -5.24 2.20
C GLU A 48 -14.26 -4.97 2.90
N ALA A 49 -13.20 -5.71 2.55
CA ALA A 49 -11.90 -5.52 3.17
C ALA A 49 -11.23 -4.24 2.63
N PRO A 50 -10.98 -3.22 3.48
CA PRO A 50 -10.39 -1.97 3.03
C PRO A 50 -8.91 -2.20 2.66
N LEU A 51 -8.60 -1.97 1.38
CA LEU A 51 -7.28 -2.17 0.79
C LEU A 51 -6.90 -0.99 -0.11
N VAL A 52 -5.77 -0.36 0.22
CA VAL A 52 -5.21 0.81 -0.48
C VAL A 52 -3.79 0.51 -0.95
N ALA A 53 -3.36 1.17 -2.03
CA ALA A 53 -2.01 1.06 -2.55
C ALA A 53 -1.20 2.33 -2.22
N ALA A 54 0.10 2.18 -2.00
CA ALA A 54 0.99 3.30 -1.75
C ALA A 54 2.30 3.17 -2.55
N ASN A 55 2.48 4.07 -3.52
CA ASN A 55 3.69 4.18 -4.32
C ASN A 55 4.84 4.79 -3.50
N LEU A 56 5.80 3.95 -3.16
CA LEU A 56 6.96 4.31 -2.37
C LEU A 56 7.85 5.37 -3.05
N ASN A 57 7.88 5.41 -4.39
CA ASN A 57 8.64 6.43 -5.13
C ASN A 57 8.05 7.83 -4.94
N ALA A 58 6.73 7.93 -4.75
CA ALA A 58 6.05 9.20 -4.49
C ALA A 58 6.01 9.54 -2.99
N MET A 59 6.10 8.53 -2.13
CA MET A 59 5.94 8.66 -0.68
C MET A 59 7.09 7.98 0.09
N PRO A 60 8.35 8.42 -0.09
CA PRO A 60 9.50 7.78 0.58
C PRO A 60 9.46 7.89 2.10
N SER A 61 8.69 8.85 2.64
CA SER A 61 8.47 9.03 4.08
C SER A 61 7.77 7.84 4.74
N LEU A 62 7.10 6.98 3.97
CA LEU A 62 6.52 5.72 4.45
C LEU A 62 7.57 4.78 5.03
N LEU A 63 8.80 4.79 4.52
CA LEU A 63 9.88 3.95 5.02
C LEU A 63 10.18 4.22 6.48
N SER A 64 10.44 5.49 6.80
CA SER A 64 10.75 5.91 8.17
C SER A 64 9.52 5.79 9.08
N TYR A 65 8.32 6.07 8.55
CA TYR A 65 7.09 6.02 9.33
C TYR A 65 6.72 4.60 9.78
N PHE A 66 6.83 3.62 8.88
CA PHE A 66 6.53 2.21 9.16
C PHE A 66 7.76 1.38 9.56
N GLY A 67 8.94 1.98 9.66
CA GLY A 67 10.18 1.27 9.96
C GLY A 67 10.62 0.28 8.87
N LEU A 68 10.21 0.51 7.62
CA LEU A 68 10.53 -0.34 6.48
C LEU A 68 11.92 0.00 5.94
N LYS A 69 12.65 -1.01 5.48
CA LYS A 69 13.88 -0.81 4.72
C LYS A 69 13.55 -0.80 3.23
N ALA A 70 14.02 0.19 2.48
CA ALA A 70 13.78 0.32 1.03
C ALA A 70 14.17 -0.95 0.25
N PHE A 71 15.23 -1.63 0.69
CA PHE A 71 15.71 -2.88 0.11
C PHE A 71 14.81 -4.10 0.40
N ARG A 72 13.81 -3.95 1.28
CA ARG A 72 12.86 -4.99 1.70
C ARG A 72 11.40 -4.51 1.72
N ALA A 73 11.03 -3.56 0.86
CA ALA A 73 9.63 -3.15 0.70
C ALA A 73 8.79 -4.16 -0.12
N CYS A 74 9.03 -5.46 0.07
CA CYS A 74 8.31 -6.55 -0.58
C CYS A 74 8.09 -7.66 0.47
N LEU A 75 7.26 -7.37 1.47
CA LEU A 75 6.72 -8.32 2.44
C LEU A 75 5.26 -7.96 2.71
#